data_AF-A0A950G2X9-F1
#
_entry.id   AF-A0A950G2X9-F1
#
_cell.length_a   1.000
_cell.length_b   1.000
_cell.length_c   1.000
_cell.angle_alpha   90.00
_cell.angle_beta   90.00
_cell.angle_gamma   90.00
#
_symmetry.space_group_name_H-M   'P 1'
#
loop_
_entity.id
_entity.type
_entity.pdbx_description
1 polymer ?
#
loop_
_entity_poly.entity_id
_entity_poly.type
_entity_poly.pdbx_seq_one_letter_code
_entity_poly.pdbx_strand_id
1 'polypeptide(L)'
;MNNSSTFLFEVTFSGILVPGEVPDSAAGDRSVIVEVDPDNTVQTASFLPASESAREWAKELAPQFAMQVVQKDLPHGYEPKYSVKPIDQLPRDLHLLPPKFQGDRFRAWLE
;
A
#
# COMPACT_ATOMS: atom_id res chain seq x y z
N MET A 1 -22.77 9.37 9.04
CA MET A 1 -21.70 9.31 8.02
C MET A 1 -20.45 8.88 8.77
N ASN A 2 -19.99 7.65 8.54
CA ASN A 2 -18.86 7.08 9.27
C ASN A 2 -17.59 7.83 8.89
N ASN A 3 -17.07 8.62 9.82
CA ASN A 3 -15.74 9.22 9.79
C ASN A 3 -14.70 8.12 10.09
N SER A 4 -14.60 7.11 9.22
CA SER A 4 -13.47 6.19 9.23
C SER A 4 -12.26 7.01 8.78
N SER A 5 -11.41 7.43 9.72
CA SER A 5 -10.21 8.21 9.41
C SER A 5 -9.14 7.26 8.84
N THR A 6 -9.37 6.74 7.63
CA THR A 6 -8.40 5.90 6.93
C THR A 6 -7.25 6.75 6.41
N PHE A 7 -6.07 6.14 6.29
CA PHE A 7 -4.89 6.78 5.74
C PHE A 7 -4.53 6.14 4.41
N LEU A 8 -4.26 6.97 3.41
CA LEU A 8 -3.90 6.52 2.07
C LEU A 8 -2.41 6.75 1.81
N PHE A 9 -1.76 5.76 1.22
CA PHE A 9 -0.37 5.79 0.86
C PHE A 9 -0.16 5.20 -0.53
N GLU A 10 0.60 5.91 -1.35
CA GLU A 10 1.16 5.40 -2.58
C GLU A 10 2.52 4.75 -2.28
N VAL A 11 2.66 3.48 -2.64
CA VAL A 11 3.92 2.73 -2.55
C VAL A 11 4.39 2.41 -3.96
N THR A 12 5.44 3.09 -4.40
CA THR A 12 6.04 2.86 -5.71
C THR A 12 7.24 1.93 -5.55
N PHE A 13 7.19 0.78 -6.22
CA PHE A 13 8.29 -0.17 -6.30
C PHE A 13 9.08 0.05 -7.59
N SER A 14 10.37 0.30 -7.46
CA SER A 14 11.28 0.48 -8.57
C SER A 14 12.10 -0.78 -8.81
N GLY A 15 12.34 -1.10 -10.08
CA GLY A 15 13.18 -2.23 -10.46
C GLY A 15 12.46 -3.58 -10.48
N ILE A 16 11.12 -3.60 -10.41
CA ILE A 16 10.36 -4.84 -10.54
C ILE A 16 10.50 -5.37 -11.98
N LEU A 17 11.19 -6.50 -12.12
CA LEU A 17 11.26 -7.24 -13.38
C LEU A 17 10.01 -8.08 -13.50
N VAL A 18 9.00 -7.59 -14.21
CA VAL A 18 7.78 -8.34 -14.49
C VAL A 18 8.12 -9.44 -15.50
N PRO A 19 7.98 -10.74 -15.17
CA PRO A 19 8.24 -11.80 -16.12
C PRO A 19 7.22 -11.73 -17.26
N GLY A 20 7.69 -11.38 -18.46
CA GLY A 20 6.88 -11.24 -19.67
C GLY A 20 6.84 -9.83 -20.28
N GLU A 21 7.40 -8.81 -19.62
CA GLU A 21 7.60 -7.50 -20.23
C GLU A 21 8.88 -7.47 -21.07
N VAL A 22 8.75 -6.89 -22.27
CA VAL A 22 9.85 -6.75 -23.24
C VAL A 22 10.88 -5.78 -22.64
N PRO A 23 12.19 -6.09 -22.64
CA PRO A 23 13.23 -5.30 -21.97
C PRO A 23 13.51 -3.90 -22.55
N ASP A 24 12.61 -3.37 -23.39
CA ASP A 24 12.74 -2.05 -24.01
C ASP A 24 12.06 -0.94 -23.19
N SER A 25 11.18 -1.29 -22.24
CA SER A 25 10.69 -0.35 -21.22
C SER A 25 11.47 -0.58 -19.93
N ALA A 26 12.10 0.48 -19.45
CA ALA A 26 12.84 0.53 -18.18
C ALA A 26 12.14 -0.30 -17.10
N ALA A 27 12.90 -1.06 -16.29
CA ALA A 27 12.38 -1.88 -15.19
C ALA A 27 11.20 -1.18 -14.51
N GLY A 28 9.98 -1.67 -14.77
CA GLY A 28 8.77 -0.88 -14.59
C GLY A 28 8.58 -0.49 -13.14
N ASP A 29 8.45 0.81 -12.89
CA ASP A 29 7.96 1.29 -11.61
C ASP A 29 6.51 0.80 -11.44
N ARG A 30 6.22 0.07 -10.36
CA ARG A 30 4.86 -0.36 -10.01
C ARG A 30 4.36 0.42 -8.82
N SER A 31 3.28 1.16 -8.99
CA SER A 31 2.62 1.88 -7.90
C SER A 31 1.49 1.05 -7.31
N VAL A 32 1.43 1.02 -5.98
CA VAL A 32 0.39 0.35 -5.21
C VAL A 32 -0.19 1.35 -4.25
N ILE A 33 -1.48 1.63 -4.38
CA ILE A 33 -2.18 2.49 -3.43
C ILE A 33 -2.72 1.63 -2.31
N VAL A 34 -2.37 1.95 -1.07
CA VAL A 34 -2.79 1.26 0.13
C VAL A 34 -3.60 2.20 1.02
N GLU A 35 -4.83 1.80 1.30
CA GLU A 35 -5.68 2.39 2.34
C GLU A 35 -5.51 1.56 3.61
N VAL A 36 -5.11 2.20 4.71
CA VAL A 36 -4.96 1.57 6.02
C VAL A 36 -6.03 2.12 6.94
N ASP A 37 -6.77 1.22 7.60
CA ASP A 37 -7.75 1.58 8.61
C ASP A 37 -7.11 1.48 10.01
N PRO A 38 -6.89 2.61 10.71
CA PRO A 38 -6.30 2.62 12.04
C PRO A 38 -7.29 2.24 13.15
N ASP A 39 -8.60 2.33 12.88
CA ASP A 39 -9.66 2.18 13.89
C ASP A 39 -10.00 0.71 14.17
N ASN A 40 -9.74 -0.19 13.22
CA ASN A 40 -9.94 -1.63 13.37
C ASN A 40 -8.88 -2.34 14.24
N THR A 41 -8.09 -1.60 15.02
CA THR A 41 -7.24 -2.17 16.07
C THR A 41 -8.06 -2.48 17.31
N VAL A 42 -8.47 -3.74 17.45
CA VAL A 42 -8.94 -4.29 18.73
C VAL A 42 -7.81 -4.18 19.77
N GLN A 43 -7.86 -3.14 20.61
CA GLN A 43 -7.54 -3.14 22.04
C GLN A 43 -6.39 -4.06 22.54
N THR A 44 -5.27 -4.18 21.83
CA THR A 44 -4.14 -5.02 22.28
C THR A 44 -2.80 -4.30 22.37
N ALA A 45 -2.79 -2.98 22.25
CA ALA A 45 -1.68 -2.16 22.72
C ALA A 45 -2.27 -0.91 23.38
N SER A 46 -1.99 -0.73 24.67
CA SER A 46 -2.47 0.37 25.52
C SER A 46 -1.95 1.77 25.14
N PHE A 47 -1.61 1.99 23.86
CA PHE A 47 -1.00 3.21 23.37
C PHE A 47 -1.42 3.44 21.91
N LEU A 48 -2.61 4.01 21.69
CA LEU A 48 -2.82 4.85 20.50
C LEU A 48 -2.32 6.24 20.89
N PRO A 49 -1.19 6.74 20.38
CA PRO A 49 -0.83 8.13 20.60
C PRO A 49 -1.67 9.00 19.64
N ALA A 50 -1.60 10.32 19.82
CA ALA A 50 -2.27 11.33 19.00
C ALA A 50 -2.25 11.00 17.49
N SER A 51 -3.25 11.47 16.74
CA SER A 51 -3.49 11.15 15.31
C SER A 51 -2.26 11.14 14.39
N GLU A 52 -1.21 11.88 14.75
CA GLU A 52 0.11 11.87 14.09
C GLU A 52 0.81 10.49 14.15
N SER A 53 0.81 9.84 15.32
CA SER A 53 1.43 8.52 15.49
C SER A 53 0.65 7.39 14.82
N ALA A 54 -0.68 7.52 14.68
CA ALA A 54 -1.48 6.58 13.90
C ALA A 54 -1.12 6.66 12.40
N ARG A 55 -0.84 7.86 11.90
CA ARG A 55 -0.40 8.07 10.52
C ARG A 55 1.00 7.53 10.28
N GLU A 56 1.94 7.74 11.21
CA GLU A 56 3.29 7.18 11.13
C GLU A 56 3.27 5.65 11.13
N TRP A 57 2.49 5.05 12.04
CA TRP A 57 2.29 3.60 12.07
C TRP A 57 1.70 3.06 10.77
N ALA A 58 0.66 3.72 10.24
CA ALA A 58 0.06 3.33 8.98
C ALA A 58 1.04 3.46 7.79
N LYS A 59 1.92 4.47 7.82
CA LYS A 59 2.99 4.66 6.84
C LYS A 59 4.04 3.54 6.89
N GLU A 60 4.36 3.04 8.08
CA GLU A 60 5.28 1.90 8.25
C GLU A 60 4.66 0.58 7.76
N LEU A 61 3.35 0.41 7.87
CA LEU A 61 2.64 -0.78 7.39
C LEU A 61 2.32 -0.77 5.90
N ALA A 62 2.06 0.40 5.32
CA ALA A 62 1.76 0.54 3.89
C ALA A 62 2.73 -0.23 2.96
N PRO A 63 4.06 -0.14 3.09
CA PRO A 63 4.98 -0.90 2.23
C PRO A 63 4.91 -2.41 2.49
N GLN A 64 4.61 -2.85 3.71
CA GLN A 64 4.45 -4.28 4.02
C GLN A 64 3.22 -4.86 3.31
N PHE A 65 2.10 -4.15 3.38
CA PHE A 65 0.88 -4.53 2.65
C PHE A 65 1.08 -4.46 1.15
N ALA A 66 1.71 -3.40 0.65
CA ALA A 66 2.03 -3.27 -0.76
C ALA A 66 2.98 -4.40 -1.23
N MET A 67 3.93 -4.82 -0.39
CA MET A 67 4.83 -5.94 -0.71
C MET A 67 4.04 -7.23 -0.88
N GLN A 68 3.04 -7.52 -0.02
CA GLN A 68 2.19 -8.70 -0.18
C GLN A 68 1.44 -8.73 -1.52
N VAL A 69 1.09 -7.56 -2.05
CA VAL A 69 0.40 -7.41 -3.34
C VAL A 69 1.33 -7.79 -4.50
N VAL A 70 2.59 -7.35 -4.46
CA VAL A 70 3.58 -7.57 -5.53
C VAL A 70 4.44 -8.82 -5.34
N GLN A 71 4.49 -9.41 -4.14
CA GLN A 71 5.36 -10.54 -3.79
C GLN A 71 5.14 -11.75 -4.71
N LYS A 72 3.91 -11.97 -5.19
CA LYS A 72 3.59 -13.02 -6.16
C LYS A 72 4.28 -12.83 -7.52
N ASP A 73 4.61 -11.60 -7.87
CA ASP A 73 5.23 -11.21 -9.14
C ASP A 73 6.76 -11.10 -9.00
N LEU A 74 7.30 -11.17 -7.78
CA LEU A 74 8.72 -11.03 -7.49
C LEU A 74 9.42 -12.38 -7.42
N PRO A 75 10.66 -12.49 -7.93
CA PRO A 75 11.47 -13.68 -7.73
C PRO A 75 11.78 -13.90 -6.25
N HIS A 76 11.85 -15.17 -5.83
CA HIS A 76 12.14 -15.53 -4.44
C HIS A 76 13.47 -14.90 -3.98
N GLY A 77 13.43 -14.17 -2.86
CA GLY A 77 14.60 -13.49 -2.28
C GLY A 77 14.93 -12.14 -2.92
N TYR A 78 14.09 -11.62 -3.80
CA TYR A 78 14.25 -10.27 -4.35
C TYR A 78 13.49 -9.24 -3.52
N GLU A 79 14.22 -8.23 -3.05
CA GLU A 79 13.66 -7.08 -2.33
C GLU A 79 13.69 -5.84 -3.25
N PRO A 80 12.56 -5.44 -3.85
CA PRO A 80 12.52 -4.23 -4.67
C PRO A 80 12.77 -3.00 -3.81
N LYS A 81 13.41 -2.00 -4.41
CA LYS A 81 13.43 -0.67 -3.81
C LYS A 81 12.02 -0.11 -3.84
N TYR A 82 11.58 0.50 -2.75
CA TYR A 82 10.28 1.13 -2.68
C TYR A 82 10.37 2.54 -2.11
N SER A 83 9.42 3.38 -2.50
CA SER A 83 9.19 4.70 -1.92
C SER A 83 7.75 4.77 -1.44
N VAL A 84 7.54 5.37 -0.27
CA VAL A 84 6.20 5.54 0.32
C VAL A 84 5.87 7.02 0.37
N LYS A 85 4.74 7.38 -0.23
CA LYS A 85 4.24 8.75 -0.26
C LYS A 85 2.81 8.78 0.26
N PRO A 86 2.51 9.55 1.33
CA PRO A 86 1.14 9.74 1.76
C PRO A 86 0.37 10.52 0.70
N ILE A 87 -0.88 10.13 0.47
CA ILE A 87 -1.81 10.82 -0.43
C ILE A 87 -3.09 11.15 0.34
N ASP A 88 -3.75 12.24 -0.03
CA ASP A 88 -4.97 12.68 0.67
C ASP A 88 -6.23 12.02 0.11
N GLN A 89 -6.18 11.49 -1.11
CA GLN A 89 -7.32 10.87 -1.79
C GLN A 89 -6.88 9.75 -2.73
N LEU A 90 -7.78 8.79 -2.95
CA LEU A 90 -7.57 7.71 -3.90
C LEU A 90 -7.53 8.29 -5.32
N PRO A 91 -6.59 7.87 -6.20
CA PRO A 91 -6.60 8.29 -7.60
C PRO A 91 -7.94 8.00 -8.28
N ARG A 92 -8.41 8.91 -9.13
CA ARG A 92 -9.74 8.83 -9.76
C ARG A 92 -9.97 7.52 -10.52
N ASP A 93 -8.94 7.01 -11.18
CA ASP A 93 -9.00 5.76 -11.93
C ASP A 93 -9.29 4.56 -11.02
N LEU A 94 -8.85 4.61 -9.76
CA LEU A 94 -9.03 3.55 -8.77
C LEU A 94 -10.37 3.66 -8.02
N HIS A 95 -11.04 4.82 -8.04
CA HIS A 95 -12.39 4.97 -7.46
C HIS A 95 -13.43 4.07 -8.12
N LEU A 96 -13.23 3.72 -9.40
CA LEU A 96 -14.14 2.87 -10.15
C LEU A 96 -13.74 1.39 -10.09
N LEU A 97 -12.57 1.09 -9.51
CA LEU A 97 -12.04 -0.26 -9.43
C LEU A 97 -12.16 -0.81 -8.00
N PRO A 98 -12.65 -2.04 -7.82
CA PRO A 98 -12.59 -2.68 -6.52
C PRO A 98 -11.12 -2.88 -6.10
N PRO A 99 -10.81 -2.82 -4.80
CA PRO A 99 -9.47 -3.12 -4.32
C PRO A 99 -9.08 -4.53 -4.75
N LYS A 100 -7.88 -4.67 -5.33
CA LYS A 100 -7.37 -5.98 -5.74
C LYS A 100 -7.04 -6.86 -4.54
N PHE A 101 -6.70 -6.23 -3.41
CA PHE A 101 -6.42 -6.91 -2.16
C PHE A 101 -7.18 -6.22 -1.04
N GLN A 102 -7.84 -7.02 -0.22
CA GLN A 102 -8.56 -6.56 0.95
C GLN A 102 -8.20 -7.49 2.11
N GLY A 103 -7.50 -6.94 3.09
CA GLY A 103 -7.33 -7.57 4.40
C GLY A 103 -8.34 -7.01 5.39
N ASP A 104 -8.37 -7.56 6.60
CA ASP A 104 -9.18 -7.03 7.70
C ASP A 104 -8.89 -5.56 8.02
N ARG A 105 -7.70 -5.05 7.69
CA ARG A 105 -7.20 -3.74 8.13
C ARG A 105 -6.65 -2.86 7.01
N PHE A 106 -6.66 -3.34 5.77
CA PHE A 106 -6.17 -2.57 4.63
C PHE A 106 -6.89 -2.94 3.35
N ARG A 107 -6.90 -1.98 2.42
CA ARG A 107 -7.28 -2.20 1.04
C ARG A 107 -6.15 -1.75 0.15
N ALA A 108 -5.88 -2.47 -0.92
CA ALA A 108 -4.86 -2.10 -1.86
C ALA A 108 -5.32 -2.22 -3.31
N TRP A 109 -4.89 -1.26 -4.11
CA TRP A 109 -5.10 -1.16 -5.54
C TRP A 109 -3.74 -1.18 -6.23
N LEU A 110 -3.66 -1.89 -7.36
CA LEU A 110 -2.51 -1.81 -8.25
C LEU A 110 -2.79 -0.75 -9.30
N GLU A 111 -1.85 0.16 -9.47
CA GLU A 111 -1.79 1.09 -10.60
C GLU A 111 -1.01 0.46 -11.76
#